data_AF-A0A3A8G3U8-F1
#
_entry.id   AF-A0A3A8G3U8-F1
#
_cell.length_a   1.000
_cell.length_b   1.000
_cell.length_c   1.000
_cell.angle_alpha   90.00
_cell.angle_beta   90.00
_cell.angle_gamma   90.00
#
_symmetry.space_group_name_H-M   'P 1'
#
loop_
_entity.id
_entity.type
_entity.pdbx_description
1 polymer ?
#
loop_
_entity_poly.entity_id
_entity_poly.type
_entity_poly.pdbx_seq_one_letter_code
_entity_poly.pdbx_strand_id
1 'polypeptide(L)'
;MIILDTNALITLLMKDKDQAEYKNLVAFLNQAKNFSMALPMPVISEFIAGDDNEARSLSLLKPNAKFKNLDFDAKAALSAAKVYREYRNLPKNRRSADPRQKVKVDIQIIGIALANNATAIISHDQGLKTVVNELGLALAVYDYMDNNYFEQMASVVVVESNKFQ
;
A
#
# COMPACT_ATOMS: atom_id res chain seq x y z
N MET A 1 3.74 -6.91 8.78
CA MET A 1 3.49 -7.16 7.33
C MET A 1 3.50 -5.85 6.58
N ILE A 2 3.74 -5.90 5.27
CA ILE A 2 3.73 -4.76 4.37
C ILE A 2 2.68 -5.00 3.27
N ILE A 3 1.95 -3.94 2.92
CA ILE A 3 0.95 -3.93 1.86
C ILE A 3 1.56 -3.28 0.61
N LEU A 4 1.39 -3.90 -0.55
CA LEU A 4 1.71 -3.24 -1.83
C LEU A 4 0.45 -2.64 -2.43
N ASP A 5 0.56 -1.39 -2.88
CA ASP A 5 -0.44 -0.73 -3.72
C ASP A 5 -0.31 -1.15 -5.20
N THR A 6 -1.30 -0.83 -6.02
CA THR A 6 -1.34 -1.17 -7.46
C THR A 6 -0.13 -0.62 -8.19
N ASN A 7 0.23 0.64 -7.92
CA ASN A 7 1.39 1.24 -8.57
C ASN A 7 2.70 0.52 -8.22
N ALA A 8 2.89 0.11 -6.96
CA ALA A 8 4.05 -0.66 -6.54
C ALA A 8 4.08 -2.05 -7.19
N LEU A 9 2.93 -2.70 -7.33
CA LEU A 9 2.80 -3.98 -8.04
C LEU A 9 3.15 -3.84 -9.53
N ILE A 10 2.65 -2.80 -10.20
CA ILE A 10 2.99 -2.48 -11.59
C ILE A 10 4.50 -2.25 -11.71
N THR A 11 5.08 -1.44 -10.82
CA THR A 11 6.51 -1.17 -10.81
C THR A 11 7.30 -2.47 -10.64
N LEU A 12 6.90 -3.38 -9.74
CA LEU A 12 7.59 -4.65 -9.54
C LEU A 12 7.57 -5.57 -10.77
N LEU A 13 6.54 -5.45 -11.60
CA LEU A 13 6.30 -6.28 -12.79
C LEU A 13 6.74 -5.62 -14.10
N MET A 14 7.29 -4.40 -14.06
CA MET A 14 7.76 -3.72 -15.26
C MET A 14 8.91 -4.50 -15.94
N LYS A 15 8.98 -4.41 -17.27
CA LYS A 15 10.03 -5.08 -18.06
C LYS A 15 11.39 -4.42 -17.88
N ASP A 16 11.41 -3.09 -17.88
CA ASP A 16 12.62 -2.30 -17.76
C ASP A 16 13.03 -2.15 -16.29
N LYS A 17 14.01 -2.94 -15.87
CA LYS A 17 14.49 -2.96 -14.49
C LYS A 17 15.57 -1.91 -14.22
N ASP A 18 15.92 -1.10 -15.22
CA ASP A 18 16.93 -0.07 -15.06
C ASP A 18 16.38 1.26 -14.56
N GLN A 19 15.05 1.42 -14.60
CA GLN A 19 14.35 2.57 -14.04
C GLN A 19 14.63 2.75 -12.54
N ALA A 20 14.79 4.01 -12.13
CA ALA A 20 15.10 4.36 -10.74
C ALA A 20 14.01 3.87 -9.78
N GLU A 21 12.74 3.98 -10.17
CA GLU A 21 11.58 3.55 -9.39
C GLU A 21 11.63 2.05 -9.06
N TYR A 22 11.99 1.21 -10.04
CA TYR A 22 12.17 -0.22 -9.83
C TYR A 22 13.31 -0.49 -8.84
N LYS A 23 14.46 0.17 -9.04
CA LYS A 23 15.64 0.02 -8.18
C LYS A 23 15.34 0.43 -6.74
N ASN A 24 14.65 1.54 -6.54
CA ASN A 24 14.24 2.03 -5.21
C ASN A 24 13.26 1.07 -4.52
N LEU A 25 12.26 0.58 -5.26
CA LEU A 25 11.29 -0.38 -4.74
C LEU A 25 11.99 -1.68 -4.31
N VAL A 26 12.84 -2.25 -5.15
CA VAL A 26 13.56 -3.49 -4.85
C VAL A 26 14.53 -3.29 -3.68
N ALA A 27 15.21 -2.15 -3.58
CA ALA A 27 16.06 -1.83 -2.44
C ALA A 27 15.26 -1.86 -1.12
N PHE A 28 14.05 -1.29 -1.11
CA PHE A 28 13.15 -1.34 0.05
C PHE A 28 12.73 -2.76 0.38
N LEU A 29 12.26 -3.51 -0.61
CA LEU A 29 11.79 -4.89 -0.39
C LEU A 29 12.92 -5.79 0.15
N ASN A 30 14.16 -5.59 -0.30
CA ASN A 30 15.33 -6.32 0.20
C ASN A 30 15.65 -5.99 1.66
N GLN A 31 15.51 -4.73 2.07
CA GLN A 31 15.69 -4.34 3.48
C GLN A 31 14.52 -4.84 4.35
N ALA A 32 13.31 -4.84 3.79
CA ALA A 32 12.10 -5.29 4.45
C ALA A 32 11.86 -6.81 4.34
N LYS A 33 12.89 -7.61 4.00
CA LYS A 33 12.77 -9.06 3.78
C LYS A 33 12.23 -9.87 4.97
N ASN A 34 12.28 -9.32 6.18
CA ASN A 34 11.75 -9.94 7.39
C ASN A 34 10.23 -9.77 7.51
N PHE A 35 9.65 -8.84 6.75
CA PHE A 35 8.21 -8.64 6.72
C PHE A 35 7.56 -9.57 5.69
N SER A 36 6.44 -10.19 6.09
CA SER A 36 5.52 -10.76 5.12
C SER A 36 4.89 -9.67 4.26
N MET A 37 4.72 -9.94 2.97
CA MET A 37 4.08 -9.06 2.01
C MET A 37 2.65 -9.52 1.71
N ALA A 38 1.78 -8.55 1.43
CA ALA A 38 0.38 -8.82 1.12
C ALA A 38 -0.15 -7.90 0.01
N LEU A 39 -1.10 -8.44 -0.75
CA LEU A 39 -1.80 -7.78 -1.84
C LEU A 39 -3.29 -7.67 -1.49
N PRO A 40 -3.82 -6.45 -1.31
CA PRO A 40 -5.26 -6.25 -1.17
C PRO A 40 -6.00 -6.67 -2.45
N MET A 41 -7.18 -7.28 -2.31
CA MET A 41 -7.99 -7.61 -3.48
C MET A 41 -8.37 -6.41 -4.36
N PRO A 42 -8.60 -5.18 -3.83
CA PRO A 42 -8.76 -4.00 -4.67
C PRO A 42 -7.54 -3.69 -5.55
N VAL A 43 -6.33 -3.90 -5.02
CA VAL A 43 -5.07 -3.71 -5.75
C VAL A 43 -4.94 -4.74 -6.89
N ILE A 44 -5.25 -6.01 -6.59
CA ILE A 44 -5.25 -7.06 -7.60
C ILE A 44 -6.31 -6.77 -8.68
N SER A 45 -7.51 -6.34 -8.28
CA SER A 45 -8.59 -6.00 -9.21
C SER A 45 -8.21 -4.84 -10.13
N GLU A 46 -7.59 -3.78 -9.60
CA GLU A 46 -7.15 -2.63 -10.40
C GLU A 46 -6.04 -3.03 -11.37
N PHE A 47 -5.05 -3.81 -10.90
CA PHE A 47 -4.00 -4.34 -11.75
C PHE A 47 -4.58 -5.16 -12.92
N ILE A 48 -5.43 -6.14 -12.62
CA ILE A 48 -6.04 -7.02 -13.63
C ILE A 48 -6.88 -6.23 -14.65
N ALA A 49 -7.58 -5.18 -14.20
CA ALA A 49 -8.37 -4.34 -15.10
C ALA A 49 -7.52 -3.61 -16.14
N GLY A 50 -6.24 -3.34 -15.84
CA GLY A 50 -5.28 -2.75 -16.76
C GLY A 50 -4.33 -3.76 -17.44
N ASP A 51 -4.42 -5.04 -17.10
CA ASP A 51 -3.47 -6.06 -17.56
C ASP A 51 -3.99 -6.82 -18.77
N ASP A 52 -3.17 -6.95 -19.81
CA ASP A 52 -3.49 -7.69 -21.03
C ASP A 52 -3.09 -9.18 -20.97
N ASN A 53 -2.43 -9.60 -19.90
CA ASN A 53 -1.93 -10.95 -19.72
C ASN A 53 -2.78 -11.77 -18.74
N GLU A 54 -3.75 -12.51 -19.27
CA GLU A 54 -4.66 -13.32 -18.47
C GLU A 54 -3.95 -14.35 -17.58
N ALA A 55 -2.88 -14.98 -18.05
CA ALA A 55 -2.13 -15.98 -17.27
C ALA A 55 -1.46 -15.36 -16.03
N ARG A 56 -0.92 -14.14 -16.15
CA ARG A 56 -0.35 -13.38 -15.04
C ARG A 56 -1.45 -12.95 -14.07
N SER A 57 -2.55 -12.41 -14.57
CA SER A 57 -3.74 -12.06 -13.78
C SER A 57 -4.26 -13.24 -12.94
N LEU A 58 -4.43 -14.42 -13.56
CA LEU A 58 -4.83 -15.64 -12.88
C LEU A 58 -3.81 -16.10 -11.83
N SER A 59 -2.51 -15.87 -12.07
CA SER A 59 -1.46 -16.23 -11.12
C SER A 59 -1.46 -15.34 -9.87
N LEU A 60 -1.82 -14.06 -10.00
CA LEU A 60 -1.98 -13.14 -8.86
C LEU A 60 -3.19 -13.48 -8.00
N LEU A 61 -4.27 -13.98 -8.59
CA LEU A 61 -5.45 -14.43 -7.85
C LEU A 61 -5.21 -15.70 -7.03
N LYS A 62 -4.23 -16.53 -7.43
CA LYS A 62 -3.89 -17.75 -6.72
C LYS A 62 -3.03 -17.45 -5.48
N PRO A 63 -3.23 -18.19 -4.38
CA PRO A 63 -2.32 -18.14 -3.26
C PRO A 63 -0.88 -18.40 -3.72
N ASN A 64 0.04 -17.54 -3.33
CA ASN A 64 1.46 -17.74 -3.61
C ASN A 64 2.28 -17.50 -2.34
N ALA A 65 3.47 -18.11 -2.27
CA ALA A 65 4.32 -18.03 -1.07
C ALA A 65 4.94 -16.63 -0.86
N LYS A 66 4.91 -15.75 -1.86
CA LYS A 66 5.54 -14.42 -1.82
C LYS A 66 4.59 -13.36 -1.29
N PHE A 67 3.29 -13.48 -1.58
CA PHE A 67 2.27 -12.51 -1.25
C PHE A 67 1.03 -13.21 -0.69
N LYS A 68 0.54 -12.69 0.44
CA LYS A 68 -0.78 -13.05 0.94
C LYS A 68 -1.85 -12.17 0.27
N ASN A 69 -2.83 -12.77 -0.37
CA ASN A 69 -4.01 -12.03 -0.84
C ASN A 69 -4.91 -11.69 0.35
N LEU A 70 -5.34 -10.45 0.46
CA LEU A 70 -6.19 -9.96 1.54
C LEU A 70 -7.52 -9.44 1.02
N ASP A 71 -8.60 -10.04 1.51
CA ASP A 71 -9.96 -9.66 1.16
C ASP A 71 -10.40 -8.38 1.86
N PHE A 72 -11.37 -7.67 1.26
CA PHE A 72 -12.12 -6.62 1.94
C PHE A 72 -13.23 -7.25 2.81
N ASP A 73 -12.82 -7.89 3.90
CA ASP A 73 -13.70 -8.58 4.84
C ASP A 73 -14.44 -7.63 5.80
N ALA A 74 -15.23 -8.18 6.72
CA ALA A 74 -16.00 -7.39 7.70
C ALA A 74 -15.11 -6.53 8.62
N LYS A 75 -13.91 -7.01 8.97
CA LYS A 75 -12.97 -6.26 9.82
C LYS A 75 -12.38 -5.09 9.05
N ALA A 76 -11.96 -5.32 7.81
CA ALA A 76 -11.48 -4.30 6.89
C ALA A 76 -12.56 -3.25 6.59
N ALA A 77 -13.81 -3.69 6.39
CA ALA A 77 -14.94 -2.80 6.17
C ALA A 77 -15.20 -1.87 7.36
N LEU A 78 -15.13 -2.40 8.58
CA LEU A 78 -15.27 -1.59 9.80
C LEU A 78 -14.13 -0.56 9.93
N SER A 79 -12.88 -0.97 9.67
CA SER A 79 -11.72 -0.06 9.66
C SER A 79 -11.86 1.03 8.60
N ALA A 80 -12.18 0.67 7.36
CA ALA A 80 -12.40 1.59 6.25
C ALA A 80 -13.53 2.59 6.55
N ALA A 81 -14.63 2.13 7.14
CA ALA A 81 -15.75 3.01 7.50
C ALA A 81 -15.35 4.07 8.54
N LYS A 82 -14.54 3.69 9.53
CA LYS A 82 -13.99 4.63 10.52
C LYS A 82 -13.11 5.68 9.84
N VAL A 83 -12.14 5.24 9.04
CA VAL A 83 -11.23 6.11 8.27
C VAL A 83 -12.03 7.07 7.38
N TYR A 84 -13.02 6.57 6.63
CA TYR A 84 -13.81 7.42 5.73
C TYR A 84 -14.67 8.45 6.46
N ARG A 85 -15.17 8.13 7.65
CA ARG A 85 -15.95 9.07 8.46
C ARG A 85 -15.07 10.20 8.96
N GLU A 86 -13.88 9.89 9.45
CA GLU A 86 -12.91 10.87 9.92
C GLU A 86 -12.40 11.74 8.76
N TYR A 87 -12.04 11.12 7.64
CA TYR A 87 -11.66 11.83 6.42
C TYR A 87 -12.76 12.80 5.93
N ARG A 88 -14.02 12.38 5.97
CA ARG A 88 -15.17 13.24 5.62
C ARG A 88 -15.41 14.38 6.59
N ASN A 89 -14.81 14.37 7.76
CA ASN A 89 -14.89 15.46 8.74
C ASN A 89 -13.70 16.43 8.61
N LEU A 90 -12.65 16.09 7.85
CA LEU A 90 -11.53 17.00 7.62
C LEU A 90 -11.98 18.28 6.90
N PRO A 91 -11.37 19.44 7.17
CA PRO A 91 -11.52 20.64 6.36
C PRO A 91 -11.26 20.37 4.86
N LYS A 92 -11.96 21.07 3.96
CA LYS A 92 -11.84 20.84 2.50
C LYS A 92 -10.41 20.98 1.97
N ASN A 93 -9.63 21.91 2.54
CA ASN A 93 -8.23 22.15 2.17
C ASN A 93 -7.25 21.07 2.68
N ARG A 94 -7.72 20.14 3.51
CA ARG A 94 -6.96 18.98 4.02
C ARG A 94 -7.44 17.66 3.41
N ARG A 95 -8.38 17.72 2.46
CA ARG A 95 -8.81 16.55 1.69
C ARG A 95 -8.02 16.49 0.40
N SER A 96 -7.75 15.29 -0.07
CA SER A 96 -7.22 15.11 -1.42
C SER A 96 -8.18 15.71 -2.45
N ALA A 97 -7.61 16.34 -3.48
CA ALA A 97 -8.32 16.79 -4.67
C ALA A 97 -8.73 15.62 -5.59
N ASP A 98 -8.32 14.38 -5.27
CA ASP A 98 -8.58 13.18 -6.06
C ASP A 98 -10.07 12.89 -6.29
N PRO A 99 -10.41 12.18 -7.39
CA PRO A 99 -11.76 11.70 -7.62
C PRO A 99 -12.29 10.88 -6.45
N ARG A 100 -13.56 11.11 -6.08
CA ARG A 100 -14.21 10.42 -4.96
C ARG A 100 -14.17 8.90 -5.05
N GLN A 101 -14.14 8.33 -6.25
CA GLN A 101 -14.02 6.87 -6.45
C GLN A 101 -12.65 6.36 -6.04
N LYS A 102 -11.59 7.03 -6.49
CA LYS A 102 -10.20 6.73 -6.11
C LYS A 102 -10.03 6.76 -4.58
N VAL A 103 -10.50 7.84 -3.96
CA VAL A 103 -10.52 7.98 -2.48
C VAL A 103 -11.19 6.80 -1.78
N LYS A 104 -12.27 6.23 -2.35
CA LYS A 104 -12.94 5.07 -1.74
C LYS A 104 -12.10 3.80 -1.84
N VAL A 105 -11.39 3.58 -2.94
CA VAL A 105 -10.49 2.43 -3.11
C VAL A 105 -9.28 2.57 -2.19
N ASP A 106 -8.66 3.74 -2.11
CA ASP A 106 -7.55 4.01 -1.19
C ASP A 106 -7.96 3.71 0.26
N ILE A 107 -9.18 4.10 0.64
CA ILE A 107 -9.69 3.83 1.99
C ILE A 107 -9.98 2.34 2.21
N GLN A 108 -10.35 1.58 1.19
CA GLN A 108 -10.43 0.11 1.31
C GLN A 108 -9.04 -0.49 1.56
N ILE A 109 -8.02 -0.04 0.82
CA ILE A 109 -6.63 -0.48 0.99
C ILE A 109 -6.15 -0.16 2.42
N ILE A 110 -6.36 1.08 2.89
CA ILE A 110 -6.03 1.49 4.26
C ILE A 110 -6.82 0.65 5.28
N GLY A 111 -8.11 0.42 5.05
CA GLY A 111 -8.95 -0.40 5.94
C GLY A 111 -8.45 -1.83 6.07
N ILE A 112 -8.05 -2.46 4.97
CA ILE A 112 -7.42 -3.79 4.92
C ILE A 112 -6.09 -3.79 5.68
N ALA A 113 -5.25 -2.78 5.43
CA ALA A 113 -3.96 -2.62 6.09
C ALA A 113 -4.11 -2.55 7.62
N LEU A 114 -4.99 -1.66 8.10
CA LEU A 114 -5.28 -1.51 9.54
C LEU A 114 -5.88 -2.78 10.15
N ALA A 115 -6.83 -3.41 9.46
CA ALA A 115 -7.45 -4.65 9.94
C ALA A 115 -6.45 -5.81 10.07
N ASN A 116 -5.37 -5.80 9.30
CA ASN A 116 -4.32 -6.82 9.33
C ASN A 116 -3.06 -6.38 10.10
N ASN A 117 -3.11 -5.26 10.85
CA ASN A 117 -1.98 -4.70 11.57
C ASN A 117 -0.73 -4.52 10.68
N ALA A 118 -0.94 -4.07 9.44
CA ALA A 118 0.15 -3.74 8.55
C ALA A 118 1.00 -2.63 9.13
N THR A 119 2.31 -2.70 8.88
CA THR A 119 3.27 -1.70 9.36
C THR A 119 3.40 -0.57 8.35
N ALA A 120 3.34 -0.89 7.06
CA ALA A 120 3.42 0.09 5.99
C ALA A 120 2.58 -0.32 4.77
N ILE A 121 2.16 0.69 4.01
CA ILE A 121 1.75 0.57 2.60
C ILE A 121 2.89 1.12 1.74
N ILE A 122 3.29 0.39 0.71
CA ILE A 122 4.18 0.91 -0.33
C ILE A 122 3.33 1.51 -1.44
N SER A 123 3.44 2.83 -1.63
CA SER A 123 2.69 3.56 -2.65
C SER A 123 3.35 4.92 -2.91
N HIS A 124 3.32 5.38 -4.16
CA HIS A 124 3.63 6.77 -4.50
C HIS A 124 2.37 7.65 -4.67
N ASP A 125 1.19 7.13 -4.29
CA ASP A 125 -0.07 7.86 -4.37
C ASP A 125 -0.18 8.91 -3.26
N GLN A 126 -0.18 10.19 -3.66
CA GLN A 126 -0.26 11.31 -2.72
C GLN A 126 -1.62 11.42 -2.03
N GLY A 127 -2.70 10.96 -2.64
CA GLY A 127 -4.03 10.90 -2.04
C GLY A 127 -4.06 9.94 -0.86
N LEU A 128 -3.56 8.73 -1.07
CA LEU A 128 -3.42 7.72 -0.02
C LEU A 128 -2.51 8.22 1.12
N LYS A 129 -1.35 8.78 0.78
CA LYS A 129 -0.40 9.37 1.75
C LYS A 129 -1.05 10.50 2.57
N THR A 130 -1.82 11.37 1.92
CA THR A 130 -2.55 12.46 2.58
C THR A 130 -3.56 11.92 3.58
N VAL A 131 -4.36 10.91 3.21
CA VAL A 131 -5.35 10.32 4.12
C VAL A 131 -4.69 9.75 5.36
N VAL A 132 -3.59 9.00 5.20
CA VAL A 132 -2.86 8.39 6.33
C VAL A 132 -2.29 9.46 7.27
N ASN A 133 -1.65 10.48 6.72
CA ASN A 133 -0.98 11.53 7.48
C ASN A 133 -1.96 12.47 8.19
N GLU A 134 -2.98 12.98 7.48
CA GLU A 134 -3.96 13.93 8.05
C GLU A 134 -4.79 13.31 9.17
N LEU A 135 -4.98 11.99 9.15
CA LEU A 135 -5.68 11.25 10.19
C LEU A 135 -4.76 10.69 11.28
N GLY A 136 -3.43 10.84 11.14
CA GLY A 136 -2.46 10.32 12.11
C GLY A 136 -2.59 8.82 12.35
N LEU A 137 -2.87 8.04 11.30
CA LEU A 137 -3.07 6.60 11.43
C LEU A 137 -1.75 5.92 11.83
N ALA A 138 -1.83 4.85 12.63
CA ALA A 138 -0.69 4.01 13.02
C ALA A 138 -0.25 3.08 11.86
N LEU A 139 0.05 3.67 10.71
CA LEU A 139 0.40 3.03 9.46
C LEU A 139 1.35 3.94 8.70
N ALA A 140 2.51 3.42 8.28
CA ALA A 140 3.42 4.20 7.44
C ALA A 140 3.02 4.11 5.95
N VAL A 141 3.35 5.14 5.18
CA VAL A 141 3.30 5.08 3.71
C VAL A 141 4.72 5.30 3.20
N TYR A 142 5.27 4.29 2.53
CA TYR A 142 6.59 4.36 1.92
C TYR A 142 6.46 4.72 0.44
N ASP A 143 6.95 5.90 0.10
CA ASP A 143 6.95 6.41 -1.26
C ASP A 143 8.32 6.13 -1.91
N TYR A 144 8.38 5.09 -2.72
CA TYR A 144 9.61 4.64 -3.38
C TYR A 144 10.05 5.55 -4.54
N MET A 145 9.25 6.55 -4.88
CA MET A 145 9.58 7.57 -5.89
C MET A 145 10.05 8.89 -5.25
N ASP A 146 9.91 9.04 -3.93
CA ASP A 146 10.37 10.21 -3.20
C ASP A 146 11.91 10.27 -3.17
N ASN A 147 12.49 11.45 -3.40
CA ASN A 147 13.94 11.65 -3.33
C ASN A 147 14.50 11.41 -1.92
N ASN A 148 13.65 11.48 -0.88
CA ASN A 148 14.00 11.20 0.50
C ASN A 148 13.71 9.74 0.91
N TYR A 149 13.58 8.82 -0.05
CA TYR A 149 13.21 7.43 0.25
C TYR A 149 14.12 6.79 1.30
N PHE A 150 15.44 7.03 1.26
CA PHE A 150 16.39 6.49 2.24
C PHE A 150 16.04 6.81 3.70
N GLU A 151 15.57 8.02 3.99
CA GLU A 151 15.16 8.42 5.35
C GLU A 151 13.89 7.68 5.78
N GLN A 152 12.94 7.52 4.84
CA GLN A 152 11.72 6.75 5.08
C GLN A 152 12.05 5.27 5.33
N MET A 153 12.99 4.69 4.58
CA MET A 153 13.44 3.30 4.77
C MET A 153 13.97 3.07 6.19
N ALA A 154 14.86 3.95 6.67
CA ALA A 154 15.47 3.82 7.99
C ALA A 154 14.41 3.83 9.11
N SER A 155 13.38 4.66 8.97
CA SER A 155 12.30 4.75 9.97
C SER A 155 11.51 3.44 10.13
N VAL A 156 11.25 2.71 9.04
CA VAL A 156 10.47 1.46 9.06
C VAL A 156 11.24 0.33 9.74
N VAL A 157 12.55 0.22 9.47
CA VAL A 157 13.42 -0.82 10.05
C VAL A 157 13.64 -0.61 11.55
N VAL A 158 13.75 0.64 12.00
CA VAL A 158 13.87 0.96 13.44
C VAL A 158 12.61 0.60 14.21
N VAL A 159 11.41 0.83 13.64
CA VAL A 159 10.14 0.46 14.27
C VAL A 159 10.01 -1.06 14.43
N GLU A 160 10.55 -1.86 13.51
CA GLU A 160 10.57 -3.31 13.65
C GLU A 160 11.50 -3.75 14.80
N SER A 161 12.71 -3.19 14.82
CA SER A 161 13.74 -3.53 15.83
C SER A 161 13.27 -3.26 17.26
N ASN A 162 12.52 -2.18 17.47
CA ASN A 162 11.98 -1.81 18.78
C ASN A 162 10.78 -2.64 19.23
N LYS A 163 10.14 -3.43 18.34
CA LYS A 163 9.06 -4.35 18.73
C LYS A 163 9.59 -5.70 19.28
N PHE A 164 10.89 -5.94 19.14
CA PHE A 164 11.55 -7.18 19.56
C PHE A 164 12.50 -6.98 20.77
N GLN A 165 12.50 -5.80 21.40
CA GLN A 165 13.11 -5.53 22.71
C GLN A 165 12.03 -5.46 23.79
#